data_AF-A0A7R9WRQ4-F1
#
_entry.id   AF-A0A7R9WRQ4-F1
#
_cell.length_a   1.000
_cell.length_b   1.000
_cell.length_c   1.000
_cell.angle_alpha   90.00
_cell.angle_beta   90.00
_cell.angle_gamma   90.00
#
_symmetry.space_group_name_H-M   'P 1'
#
loop_
_entity.id
_entity.type
_entity.pdbx_description
1 polymer ?
#
loop_
_entity_poly.entity_id
_entity_poly.type
_entity_poly.pdbx_seq_one_letter_code
_entity_poly.pdbx_strand_id
1 'polypeptide(L)'
;VTRSMQGDREFGAFMEYRKPDAFADCDLDRAQLMSSTTMRGARWIVCSTLSLAFPKAADAIDACIDRAMREDETMLYIDVNWRPVFWPPQEDEDDPWKAARATIMELVQKADVVKMTDEEAEWLVGITAQEALEHPKLVHDQISSAKAVLVTAGEKGAAYSVLGNVDRVEPFEVPVTETTGAGDAFTAGFLHGLEQLIHEQTKSSDAVSSDPFQLLQRMEDDDERTKVHQIVEFAAAVGALTCTKEGAIAAQPTFQEVEVFLSKQQNDEL
;
A
#
# COMPACT_ATOMS: atom_id res chain seq x y z
N VAL A 1 -9.04 -14.70 10.56
CA VAL A 1 -8.10 -15.19 9.54
C VAL A 1 -7.38 -16.37 10.16
N THR A 2 -7.38 -17.53 9.54
CA THR A 2 -6.59 -18.70 9.98
C THR A 2 -5.37 -18.82 9.09
N ARG A 3 -4.24 -19.32 9.61
CA ARG A 3 -3.10 -19.70 8.76
C ARG A 3 -3.18 -21.18 8.45
N SER A 4 -2.96 -21.56 7.19
CA SER A 4 -2.71 -22.94 6.81
C SER A 4 -1.38 -23.40 7.46
N MET A 5 -1.15 -24.72 7.51
CA MET A 5 0.14 -25.25 7.98
C MET A 5 1.34 -24.87 7.09
N GLN A 6 1.08 -24.28 5.91
CA GLN A 6 2.08 -23.77 4.98
C GLN A 6 2.29 -22.25 5.09
N GLY A 7 1.52 -21.57 5.94
CA GLY A 7 1.63 -20.12 6.16
C GLY A 7 0.59 -19.28 5.41
N ASP A 8 -0.14 -19.88 4.47
CA ASP A 8 -1.17 -19.18 3.68
C ASP A 8 -2.31 -18.69 4.54
N ARG A 9 -2.80 -17.48 4.25
CA ARG A 9 -3.95 -16.90 4.96
C ARG A 9 -5.24 -17.50 4.43
N GLU A 10 -5.93 -18.28 5.25
CA GLU A 10 -7.29 -18.74 4.99
C GLU A 10 -8.30 -17.79 5.63
N PHE A 11 -9.17 -17.23 4.79
CA PHE A 11 -10.28 -16.40 5.21
C PHE A 11 -11.57 -17.22 5.23
N GLY A 12 -11.64 -18.21 6.14
CA GLY A 12 -12.75 -19.15 6.19
C GLY A 12 -14.15 -18.53 6.32
N ALA A 13 -14.26 -17.32 6.89
CA ALA A 13 -15.54 -16.61 7.06
C ALA A 13 -16.12 -16.01 5.76
N PHE A 14 -15.32 -15.86 4.69
CA PHE A 14 -15.76 -15.22 3.44
C PHE A 14 -15.99 -16.20 2.29
N MET A 15 -15.59 -17.46 2.45
CA MET A 15 -15.68 -18.50 1.41
C MET A 15 -17.11 -18.75 0.90
N GLU A 16 -18.12 -18.48 1.72
CA GLU A 16 -19.55 -18.63 1.36
C GLU A 16 -20.14 -17.38 0.67
N TYR A 17 -19.40 -16.27 0.61
CA TYR A 17 -19.92 -14.95 0.28
C TYR A 17 -19.19 -14.31 -0.91
N ARG A 18 -19.49 -14.80 -2.11
CA ARG A 18 -19.14 -14.15 -3.39
C ARG A 18 -20.24 -13.24 -3.93
N LYS A 19 -21.29 -13.02 -3.15
CA LYS A 19 -22.48 -12.31 -3.63
C LYS A 19 -22.34 -10.80 -3.38
N PRO A 20 -22.62 -9.94 -4.37
CA PRO A 20 -22.53 -8.48 -4.21
C PRO A 20 -23.42 -7.88 -3.12
N ASP A 21 -24.40 -8.62 -2.60
CA ASP A 21 -25.29 -8.22 -1.50
C ASP A 21 -24.84 -8.74 -0.13
N ALA A 22 -23.72 -9.47 -0.06
CA ALA A 22 -23.24 -10.05 1.19
C ALA A 22 -22.61 -9.03 2.14
N PHE A 23 -22.04 -7.94 1.60
CA PHE A 23 -21.37 -6.91 2.39
C PHE A 23 -21.83 -5.51 1.96
N ALA A 24 -22.01 -4.62 2.94
CA ALA A 24 -22.56 -3.28 2.68
C ALA A 24 -21.66 -2.43 1.77
N ASP A 25 -20.34 -2.62 1.84
CA ASP A 25 -19.34 -1.94 1.03
C ASP A 25 -19.35 -2.36 -0.45
N CYS A 26 -19.93 -3.52 -0.78
CA CYS A 26 -20.12 -3.95 -2.17
C CYS A 26 -21.23 -3.17 -2.90
N ASP A 27 -22.12 -2.50 -2.16
CA ASP A 27 -23.26 -1.75 -2.69
C ASP A 27 -23.05 -0.23 -2.68
N LEU A 28 -21.79 0.22 -2.58
CA LEU A 28 -21.41 1.64 -2.66
C LEU A 28 -22.00 2.28 -3.92
N ASP A 29 -22.93 3.22 -3.73
CA ASP A 29 -23.61 3.91 -4.82
C ASP A 29 -22.82 5.14 -5.27
N ARG A 30 -22.58 5.23 -6.58
CA ARG A 30 -21.83 6.34 -7.19
C ARG A 30 -22.47 7.69 -6.91
N ALA A 31 -23.78 7.84 -7.06
CA ALA A 31 -24.44 9.13 -6.88
C ALA A 31 -24.39 9.56 -5.41
N GLN A 32 -24.63 8.62 -4.49
CA GLN A 32 -24.52 8.86 -3.05
C GLN A 32 -23.09 9.28 -2.69
N LEU A 33 -22.08 8.48 -3.04
CA LEU A 33 -20.68 8.74 -2.75
C LEU A 33 -20.24 10.12 -3.27
N MET A 34 -20.59 10.44 -4.52
CA MET A 34 -20.20 11.71 -5.14
C MET A 34 -20.87 12.93 -4.52
N SER A 35 -22.08 12.76 -3.97
CA SER A 35 -22.82 13.83 -3.29
C SER A 35 -22.41 14.04 -1.83
N SER A 36 -21.98 12.98 -1.13
CA SER A 36 -21.64 13.02 0.30
C SER A 36 -20.16 13.29 0.56
N THR A 37 -19.28 12.97 -0.39
CA THR A 37 -17.83 13.05 -0.19
C THR A 37 -17.27 14.38 -0.65
N THR A 38 -16.61 15.10 0.27
CA THR A 38 -15.82 16.27 -0.06
C THR A 38 -14.38 15.84 -0.32
N MET A 39 -13.93 16.00 -1.56
CA MET A 39 -12.52 15.76 -1.95
C MET A 39 -11.62 16.97 -1.67
N ARG A 40 -12.22 18.12 -1.35
CA ARG A 40 -11.50 19.37 -1.15
C ARG A 40 -10.55 19.25 0.04
N GLY A 41 -9.25 19.45 -0.23
CA GLY A 41 -8.20 19.36 0.78
C GLY A 41 -7.74 17.94 1.11
N ALA A 42 -8.27 16.92 0.43
CA ALA A 42 -7.72 15.58 0.51
C ALA A 42 -6.45 15.49 -0.34
N ARG A 43 -5.32 15.15 0.27
CA ARG A 43 -4.05 14.94 -0.44
C ARG A 43 -3.91 13.53 -0.99
N TRP A 44 -4.55 12.55 -0.35
CA TRP A 44 -4.45 11.15 -0.71
C TRP A 44 -5.84 10.54 -0.89
N ILE A 45 -6.01 9.79 -1.98
CA ILE A 45 -6.93 8.66 -2.01
C ILE A 45 -6.11 7.41 -1.70
N VAL A 46 -6.53 6.66 -0.69
CA VAL A 46 -5.98 5.33 -0.40
C VAL A 46 -7.04 4.31 -0.78
N CYS A 47 -6.72 3.44 -1.73
CA CYS A 47 -7.67 2.43 -2.22
C CYS A 47 -6.99 1.07 -2.28
N SER A 48 -7.75 0.02 -1.94
CA SER A 48 -7.37 -1.35 -2.27
C SER A 48 -8.14 -1.84 -3.49
N THR A 49 -7.79 -3.01 -4.03
CA THR A 49 -8.46 -3.54 -5.23
C THR A 49 -9.72 -4.37 -4.94
N LEU A 50 -10.03 -4.66 -3.67
CA LEU A 50 -11.14 -5.55 -3.30
C LEU A 50 -12.49 -5.08 -3.86
N SER A 51 -12.76 -3.77 -3.80
CA SER A 51 -14.00 -3.18 -4.27
C SER A 51 -14.23 -3.37 -5.78
N LEU A 52 -13.16 -3.60 -6.55
CA LEU A 52 -13.25 -3.83 -8.00
C LEU A 52 -13.92 -5.17 -8.35
N ALA A 53 -13.98 -6.12 -7.40
CA ALA A 53 -14.69 -7.37 -7.60
C ALA A 53 -16.22 -7.19 -7.72
N PHE A 54 -16.74 -6.02 -7.33
CA PHE A 54 -18.18 -5.74 -7.25
C PHE A 54 -18.55 -4.58 -8.17
N PRO A 55 -19.34 -4.79 -9.25
CA PRO A 55 -19.53 -3.76 -10.29
C PRO A 55 -20.04 -2.40 -9.81
N LYS A 56 -20.94 -2.37 -8.81
CA LYS A 56 -21.49 -1.12 -8.28
C LYS A 56 -20.44 -0.33 -7.49
N ALA A 57 -19.73 -1.01 -6.58
CA ALA A 57 -18.62 -0.42 -5.83
C ALA A 57 -17.47 0.00 -6.76
N ALA A 58 -17.15 -0.81 -7.77
CA ALA A 58 -16.13 -0.50 -8.78
C ALA A 58 -16.46 0.81 -9.52
N ASP A 59 -17.70 0.98 -10.02
CA ASP A 59 -18.14 2.22 -10.68
C ASP A 59 -18.08 3.44 -9.73
N ALA A 60 -18.45 3.27 -8.46
CA ALA A 60 -18.39 4.35 -7.48
C ALA A 60 -16.94 4.78 -7.17
N ILE A 61 -16.04 3.81 -6.97
CA ILE A 61 -14.62 4.06 -6.70
C ILE A 61 -13.93 4.67 -7.91
N ASP A 62 -14.14 4.14 -9.11
CA ASP A 62 -13.57 4.69 -10.34
C ASP A 62 -14.02 6.15 -10.55
N ALA A 63 -15.29 6.46 -10.31
CA ALA A 63 -15.80 7.84 -10.37
C ALA A 63 -15.15 8.77 -9.32
N CYS A 64 -14.83 8.25 -8.14
CA CYS A 64 -14.15 9.00 -7.08
C CYS A 64 -12.69 9.30 -7.45
N ILE A 65 -11.98 8.30 -7.98
CA ILE A 65 -10.61 8.43 -8.44
C ILE A 65 -10.53 9.40 -9.63
N ASP A 66 -11.39 9.22 -10.63
CA ASP A 66 -11.48 10.12 -11.79
C ASP A 66 -11.76 11.56 -11.37
N ARG A 67 -12.53 11.79 -10.30
CA ARG A 67 -12.76 13.14 -9.77
C ARG A 67 -11.52 13.69 -9.09
N ALA A 68 -10.85 12.92 -8.24
CA ALA A 68 -9.63 13.37 -7.57
C ALA A 68 -8.49 13.63 -8.54
N MET A 69 -8.32 12.82 -9.58
CA MET A 69 -7.29 13.03 -10.59
C MET A 69 -7.50 14.32 -11.42
N ARG A 70 -8.68 14.95 -11.34
CA ARG A 70 -8.93 16.29 -11.93
C ARG A 70 -8.59 17.43 -10.97
N GLU A 71 -8.35 17.15 -9.69
CA GLU A 71 -7.91 18.12 -8.71
C GLU A 71 -6.38 18.05 -8.63
N ASP A 72 -5.68 19.16 -8.88
CA ASP A 72 -4.22 19.18 -9.08
C ASP A 72 -3.38 18.72 -7.87
N GLU A 73 -3.96 18.48 -6.70
CA GLU A 73 -3.24 18.21 -5.45
C GLU A 73 -3.53 16.84 -4.80
N THR A 74 -4.39 16.01 -5.39
CA THR A 74 -4.72 14.69 -4.83
C THR A 74 -3.93 13.57 -5.53
N MET A 75 -3.16 12.81 -4.74
CA MET A 75 -2.41 11.65 -5.19
C MET A 75 -3.16 10.34 -4.89
N LEU A 76 -2.90 9.32 -5.70
CA LEU A 76 -3.50 7.99 -5.57
C LEU A 76 -2.51 6.98 -5.01
N TYR A 77 -2.83 6.41 -3.85
CA TYR A 77 -2.16 5.26 -3.26
C TYR A 77 -3.01 4.00 -3.49
N ILE A 78 -2.45 3.01 -4.17
CA ILE A 78 -3.07 1.70 -4.37
C ILE A 78 -2.33 0.63 -3.59
N ASP A 79 -3.05 -0.08 -2.72
CA ASP A 79 -2.61 -1.38 -2.18
C ASP A 79 -3.25 -2.49 -3.02
N VAL A 80 -2.44 -3.30 -3.72
CA VAL A 80 -2.96 -4.37 -4.58
C VAL A 80 -3.87 -5.30 -3.77
N ASN A 81 -3.46 -5.69 -2.56
CA ASN A 81 -4.28 -6.40 -1.59
C ASN A 81 -5.12 -7.54 -2.22
N TRP A 82 -4.49 -8.40 -3.02
CA TRP A 82 -5.17 -9.40 -3.84
C TRP A 82 -5.92 -10.42 -2.96
N ARG A 83 -7.20 -10.64 -3.25
CA ARG A 83 -8.06 -11.57 -2.51
C ARG A 83 -8.93 -12.38 -3.48
N PRO A 84 -8.44 -13.53 -3.99
CA PRO A 84 -9.14 -14.31 -5.01
C PRO A 84 -10.53 -14.78 -4.57
N VAL A 85 -10.78 -14.90 -3.26
CA VAL A 85 -12.07 -15.32 -2.72
C VAL A 85 -13.24 -14.45 -3.17
N PHE A 86 -13.02 -13.15 -3.43
CA PHE A 86 -14.07 -12.21 -3.82
C PHE A 86 -14.30 -12.13 -5.33
N TRP A 87 -13.36 -12.64 -6.12
CA TRP A 87 -13.44 -12.55 -7.58
C TRP A 87 -14.08 -13.82 -8.16
N PRO A 88 -14.95 -13.70 -9.18
CA PRO A 88 -15.45 -14.87 -9.89
C PRO A 88 -14.34 -15.44 -10.79
N PRO A 89 -13.92 -16.70 -10.61
CA PRO A 89 -12.95 -17.32 -11.51
C PRO A 89 -13.58 -17.55 -12.89
N GLN A 90 -12.77 -17.43 -13.93
CA GLN A 90 -13.16 -17.75 -15.30
C GLN A 90 -12.95 -19.25 -15.55
N GLU A 91 -14.03 -20.05 -15.54
CA GLU A 91 -13.98 -21.53 -15.55
C GLU A 91 -13.43 -22.14 -16.86
N ASP A 92 -13.47 -21.41 -17.98
CA ASP A 92 -13.09 -21.89 -19.32
C ASP A 92 -11.73 -21.37 -19.81
N GLU A 93 -10.91 -20.76 -18.95
CA GLU A 93 -9.58 -20.23 -19.32
C GLU A 93 -8.44 -21.00 -18.63
N ASP A 94 -7.28 -21.11 -19.31
CA ASP A 94 -6.03 -21.63 -18.72
C ASP A 94 -5.58 -20.81 -17.49
N ASP A 95 -6.08 -19.57 -17.40
CA ASP A 95 -5.87 -18.69 -16.27
C ASP A 95 -7.20 -18.11 -15.75
N PRO A 96 -7.72 -18.59 -14.61
CA PRO A 96 -9.03 -18.20 -14.10
C PRO A 96 -9.10 -16.76 -13.60
N TRP A 97 -7.96 -16.08 -13.45
CA TRP A 97 -7.88 -14.73 -12.85
C TRP A 97 -7.49 -13.65 -13.86
N LYS A 98 -7.44 -13.98 -15.15
CA LYS A 98 -6.99 -13.06 -16.20
C LYS A 98 -7.78 -11.75 -16.24
N ALA A 99 -9.11 -11.81 -16.19
CA ALA A 99 -9.96 -10.62 -16.15
C ALA A 99 -9.72 -9.80 -14.87
N ALA A 100 -9.61 -10.45 -13.71
CA ALA A 100 -9.31 -9.77 -12.45
C ALA A 100 -7.96 -9.04 -12.50
N ARG A 101 -6.91 -9.72 -13.00
CA ARG A 101 -5.60 -9.09 -13.20
C ARG A 101 -5.65 -7.90 -14.15
N ALA A 102 -6.36 -8.02 -15.27
CA ALA A 102 -6.50 -6.91 -16.22
C ALA A 102 -7.17 -5.70 -15.56
N THR A 103 -8.30 -5.90 -14.88
CA THR A 103 -9.02 -4.83 -14.15
C THR A 103 -8.17 -4.22 -13.04
N ILE A 104 -7.45 -5.04 -12.28
CA ILE A 104 -6.54 -4.54 -11.23
C ILE A 104 -5.39 -3.72 -11.84
N MET A 105 -4.80 -4.21 -12.93
CA MET A 105 -3.71 -3.51 -13.60
C MET A 105 -4.14 -2.16 -14.16
N GLU A 106 -5.36 -2.05 -14.70
CA GLU A 106 -5.93 -0.78 -15.16
C GLU A 106 -5.98 0.27 -14.04
N LEU A 107 -6.38 -0.12 -12.81
CA LEU A 107 -6.36 0.78 -11.66
C LEU A 107 -4.93 1.09 -11.20
N VAL A 108 -4.07 0.08 -11.11
CA VAL A 108 -2.67 0.22 -10.70
C VAL A 108 -1.91 1.18 -11.62
N GLN A 109 -2.21 1.18 -12.92
CA GLN A 109 -1.63 2.12 -13.89
C GLN A 109 -2.11 3.57 -13.73
N LYS A 110 -3.05 3.88 -12.83
CA LYS A 110 -3.44 5.26 -12.49
C LYS A 110 -2.72 5.79 -11.23
N ALA A 111 -1.99 4.94 -10.49
CA ALA A 111 -1.51 5.26 -9.15
C ALA A 111 -0.22 6.09 -9.12
N ASP A 112 -0.11 6.99 -8.14
CA ASP A 112 1.16 7.66 -7.79
C ASP A 112 2.03 6.75 -6.90
N VAL A 113 1.40 5.94 -6.04
CA VAL A 113 2.06 5.01 -5.15
C VAL A 113 1.39 3.66 -5.26
N VAL A 114 2.18 2.61 -5.48
CA VAL A 114 1.68 1.23 -5.47
C VAL A 114 2.41 0.44 -4.40
N LYS A 115 1.62 -0.23 -3.57
CA LYS A 115 2.11 -1.24 -2.64
C LYS A 115 1.56 -2.59 -3.05
N MET A 116 2.42 -3.60 -2.99
CA MET A 116 2.04 -4.99 -3.15
C MET A 116 2.92 -5.90 -2.28
N THR A 117 2.53 -7.15 -2.12
CA THR A 117 3.43 -8.18 -1.60
C THR A 117 4.39 -8.69 -2.69
N ASP A 118 5.43 -9.41 -2.30
CA ASP A 118 6.31 -10.14 -3.22
C ASP A 118 5.52 -11.17 -4.06
N GLU A 119 4.58 -11.89 -3.44
CA GLU A 119 3.65 -12.80 -4.13
C GLU A 119 2.72 -12.08 -5.11
N GLU A 120 2.24 -10.89 -4.75
CA GLU A 120 1.39 -10.06 -5.62
C GLU A 120 2.16 -9.50 -6.81
N ALA A 121 3.45 -9.19 -6.65
CA ALA A 121 4.33 -8.80 -7.76
C ALA A 121 4.46 -9.93 -8.80
N GLU A 122 4.67 -11.17 -8.33
CA GLU A 122 4.74 -12.34 -9.19
C GLU A 122 3.41 -12.58 -9.92
N TRP A 123 2.31 -12.50 -9.19
CA TRP A 123 0.98 -12.73 -9.75
C TRP A 123 0.53 -11.64 -10.74
N LEU A 124 0.76 -10.35 -10.42
CA LEU A 124 0.22 -9.24 -11.20
C LEU A 124 1.11 -8.85 -12.38
N VAL A 125 2.42 -8.79 -12.16
CA VAL A 125 3.38 -8.25 -13.15
C VAL A 125 4.44 -9.26 -13.61
N GLY A 126 4.42 -10.48 -13.07
CA GLY A 126 5.27 -11.58 -13.53
C GLY A 126 6.74 -11.50 -13.10
N ILE A 127 7.06 -10.66 -12.11
CA ILE A 127 8.39 -10.58 -11.50
C ILE A 127 8.40 -11.49 -10.27
N THR A 128 9.31 -12.47 -10.21
CA THR A 128 9.28 -13.46 -9.12
C THR A 128 9.41 -12.80 -7.75
N ALA A 129 8.87 -13.43 -6.71
CA ALA A 129 8.95 -12.90 -5.34
C ALA A 129 10.38 -12.54 -4.91
N GLN A 130 11.37 -13.34 -5.35
CA GLN A 130 12.79 -13.06 -5.09
C GLN A 130 13.28 -11.83 -5.87
N GLU A 131 13.04 -11.76 -7.18
CA GLU A 131 13.45 -10.62 -8.02
C GLU A 131 12.76 -9.32 -7.58
N ALA A 132 11.52 -9.39 -7.11
CA ALA A 132 10.79 -8.22 -6.62
C ALA A 132 11.46 -7.60 -5.38
N LEU A 133 12.15 -8.41 -4.55
CA LEU A 133 12.90 -7.94 -3.39
C LEU A 133 14.33 -7.53 -3.70
N GLU A 134 15.01 -8.24 -4.61
CA GLU A 134 16.39 -7.93 -5.01
C GLU A 134 16.45 -6.76 -5.99
N HIS A 135 15.43 -6.61 -6.82
CA HIS A 135 15.36 -5.67 -7.94
C HIS A 135 13.95 -5.03 -8.06
N PRO A 136 13.46 -4.31 -7.03
CA PRO A 136 12.11 -3.73 -7.03
C PRO A 136 11.86 -2.73 -8.17
N LYS A 137 12.92 -2.21 -8.80
CA LYS A 137 12.81 -1.42 -10.02
C LYS A 137 12.17 -2.20 -11.19
N LEU A 138 12.36 -3.51 -11.28
CA LEU A 138 11.71 -4.33 -12.31
C LEU A 138 10.19 -4.31 -12.18
N VAL A 139 9.67 -4.31 -10.94
CA VAL A 139 8.24 -4.14 -10.65
C VAL A 139 7.78 -2.72 -11.02
N HIS A 140 8.56 -1.71 -10.61
CA HIS A 140 8.27 -0.31 -10.92
C HIS A 140 8.21 -0.02 -12.43
N ASP A 141 9.10 -0.63 -13.21
CA ASP A 141 9.12 -0.44 -14.67
C ASP A 141 7.87 -0.99 -15.37
N GLN A 142 7.07 -1.84 -14.69
CA GLN A 142 5.76 -2.30 -15.18
C GLN A 142 4.62 -1.30 -14.89
N ILE A 143 4.86 -0.28 -14.05
CA ILE A 143 3.86 0.66 -13.55
C ILE A 143 4.34 2.10 -13.79
N SER A 144 4.28 2.53 -15.05
CA SER A 144 4.91 3.77 -15.51
C SER A 144 4.37 5.06 -14.89
N SER A 145 3.17 5.05 -14.32
CA SER A 145 2.57 6.21 -13.64
C SER A 145 3.05 6.40 -12.21
N ALA A 146 3.56 5.34 -11.57
CA ALA A 146 3.94 5.41 -10.18
C ALA A 146 5.20 6.28 -10.00
N LYS A 147 5.20 7.04 -8.91
CA LYS A 147 6.38 7.71 -8.35
C LYS A 147 7.07 6.80 -7.32
N ALA A 148 6.32 5.88 -6.73
CA ALA A 148 6.78 4.94 -5.72
C ALA A 148 6.14 3.56 -5.90
N VAL A 149 6.97 2.51 -5.88
CA VAL A 149 6.55 1.11 -5.74
C VAL A 149 7.18 0.51 -4.49
N LEU A 150 6.34 -0.10 -3.65
CA LEU A 150 6.68 -0.70 -2.37
C LEU A 150 6.32 -2.19 -2.41
N VAL A 151 7.32 -3.06 -2.27
CA VAL A 151 7.16 -4.51 -2.23
C VAL A 151 7.38 -4.97 -0.80
N THR A 152 6.36 -5.54 -0.17
CA THR A 152 6.43 -6.04 1.22
C THR A 152 6.49 -7.57 1.25
N ALA A 153 7.30 -8.15 2.13
CA ALA A 153 7.49 -9.60 2.17
C ALA A 153 7.57 -10.17 3.60
N GLY A 154 6.79 -9.59 4.52
CA GLY A 154 6.68 -10.07 5.89
C GLY A 154 8.03 -10.16 6.59
N GLU A 155 8.41 -11.39 6.99
CA GLU A 155 9.69 -11.67 7.66
C GLU A 155 10.93 -11.52 6.76
N LYS A 156 10.76 -11.24 5.46
CA LYS A 156 11.86 -10.90 4.55
C LYS A 156 12.07 -9.39 4.38
N GLY A 157 11.30 -8.58 5.12
CA GLY A 157 11.39 -7.12 5.09
C GLY A 157 10.57 -6.49 3.96
N ALA A 158 11.08 -5.41 3.39
CA ALA A 158 10.46 -4.68 2.29
C ALA A 158 11.50 -4.14 1.32
N ALA A 159 11.19 -4.10 0.03
CA ALA A 159 12.00 -3.47 -1.00
C ALA A 159 11.20 -2.34 -1.66
N TYR A 160 11.89 -1.34 -2.20
CA TYR A 160 11.21 -0.21 -2.82
C TYR A 160 11.95 0.35 -4.02
N SER A 161 11.18 1.02 -4.89
CA SER A 161 11.69 1.93 -5.90
C SER A 161 10.88 3.23 -5.83
N VAL A 162 11.50 4.31 -5.36
CA VAL A 162 10.86 5.62 -5.14
C VAL A 162 11.68 6.70 -5.83
N LEU A 163 11.12 7.35 -6.85
CA LEU A 163 11.80 8.39 -7.65
C LEU A 163 13.17 7.95 -8.22
N GLY A 164 13.35 6.65 -8.46
CA GLY A 164 14.62 6.08 -8.92
C GLY A 164 15.56 5.62 -7.80
N ASN A 165 15.31 6.00 -6.54
CA ASN A 165 15.98 5.41 -5.38
C ASN A 165 15.49 3.98 -5.18
N VAL A 166 16.43 3.03 -5.15
CA VAL A 166 16.16 1.60 -5.02
C VAL A 166 16.94 1.09 -3.83
N ASP A 167 16.24 0.45 -2.89
CA ASP A 167 16.85 -0.15 -1.70
C ASP A 167 15.92 -1.19 -1.07
N ARG A 168 16.42 -1.81 0.00
CA ARG A 168 15.69 -2.74 0.86
C ARG A 168 15.78 -2.32 2.32
N VAL A 169 14.70 -2.57 3.05
CA VAL A 169 14.64 -2.51 4.52
C VAL A 169 14.62 -3.95 5.03
N GLU A 170 15.60 -4.29 5.85
CA GLU A 170 15.69 -5.61 6.49
C GLU A 170 14.51 -5.81 7.46
N PRO A 171 14.07 -7.07 7.68
CA PRO A 171 12.99 -7.37 8.60
C PRO A 171 13.38 -7.03 10.04
N PHE A 172 12.43 -6.48 10.79
CA PHE A 172 12.58 -6.30 12.23
C PHE A 172 12.24 -7.59 12.98
N GLU A 173 13.14 -8.05 13.85
CA GLU A 173 12.87 -9.16 14.76
C GLU A 173 11.97 -8.70 15.92
N VAL A 174 10.70 -9.13 15.88
CA VAL A 174 9.69 -8.82 16.92
C VAL A 174 8.93 -10.07 17.33
N PRO A 175 8.44 -10.16 18.58
CA PRO A 175 7.55 -11.24 18.99
C PRO A 175 6.20 -11.14 18.25
N VAL A 176 5.97 -12.03 17.30
CA VAL A 176 4.74 -12.03 16.48
C VAL A 176 3.59 -12.69 17.25
N THR A 177 2.54 -11.91 17.47
CA THR A 177 1.25 -12.36 18.02
C THR A 177 0.25 -12.60 16.90
N GLU A 178 0.05 -11.61 16.02
CA GLU A 178 -0.89 -11.68 14.89
C GLU A 178 -0.43 -10.76 13.76
N THR A 179 -0.47 -11.19 12.50
CA THR A 179 0.00 -10.36 11.36
C THR A 179 -1.11 -9.61 10.62
N THR A 180 -2.37 -9.74 11.09
CA THR A 180 -3.52 -9.06 10.49
C THR A 180 -3.34 -7.54 10.67
N GLY A 181 -3.49 -6.76 9.58
CA GLY A 181 -3.33 -5.31 9.62
C GLY A 181 -1.90 -4.79 9.46
N ALA A 182 -0.87 -5.64 9.49
CA ALA A 182 0.52 -5.21 9.33
C ALA A 182 0.78 -4.47 7.99
N GLY A 183 0.15 -4.95 6.91
CA GLY A 183 0.22 -4.29 5.61
C GLY A 183 -0.47 -2.93 5.58
N ASP A 184 -1.64 -2.81 6.23
CA ASP A 184 -2.37 -1.54 6.33
C ASP A 184 -1.61 -0.53 7.20
N ALA A 185 -0.97 -1.03 8.26
CA ALA A 185 -0.13 -0.26 9.15
C ALA A 185 1.16 0.23 8.46
N PHE A 186 1.76 -0.60 7.60
CA PHE A 186 2.85 -0.17 6.71
C PHE A 186 2.40 0.97 5.80
N THR A 187 1.24 0.83 5.15
CA THR A 187 0.66 1.91 4.32
C THR A 187 0.48 3.19 5.11
N ALA A 188 -0.08 3.11 6.32
CA ALA A 188 -0.25 4.27 7.20
C ALA A 188 1.10 4.90 7.58
N GLY A 189 2.12 4.09 7.91
CA GLY A 189 3.46 4.56 8.25
C GLY A 189 4.16 5.27 7.08
N PHE A 190 4.04 4.74 5.86
CA PHE A 190 4.62 5.34 4.67
C PHE A 190 3.98 6.70 4.36
N LEU A 191 2.64 6.76 4.36
CA LEU A 191 1.89 8.00 4.16
C LEU A 191 2.19 9.02 5.27
N HIS A 192 2.33 8.57 6.52
CA HIS A 192 2.73 9.43 7.63
C HIS A 192 4.11 10.06 7.40
N GLY A 193 5.09 9.28 6.94
CA GLY A 193 6.43 9.81 6.64
C GLY A 193 6.42 10.89 5.55
N LEU A 194 5.62 10.70 4.49
CA LEU A 194 5.43 11.71 3.45
C LEU A 194 4.72 12.98 3.98
N GLU A 195 3.72 12.85 4.84
CA GLU A 195 3.06 14.01 5.46
C GLU A 195 3.97 14.75 6.45
N GLN A 196 4.83 14.05 7.19
CA GLN A 196 5.83 14.68 8.06
C GLN A 196 6.79 15.54 7.25
N LEU A 197 7.27 15.02 6.11
CA LEU A 197 8.14 15.76 5.20
C LEU A 197 7.50 17.08 4.76
N ILE A 198 6.22 17.06 4.39
CA ILE A 198 5.48 18.27 4.04
C ILE A 198 5.40 19.22 5.23
N HIS A 199 5.05 18.70 6.41
CA HIS A 199 4.89 19.51 7.61
C HIS A 199 6.18 20.20 8.04
N GLU A 200 7.33 19.53 7.95
CA GLU A 200 8.66 20.08 8.23
C GLU A 200 9.01 21.25 7.30
N GLN A 201 8.67 21.13 6.01
CA GLN A 201 8.93 22.18 5.01
C GLN A 201 8.01 23.40 5.18
N THR A 202 6.74 23.20 5.56
CA THR A 202 5.80 24.32 5.87
C THR A 202 6.23 25.20 7.03
N LYS A 203 7.10 24.71 7.93
CA LYS A 203 7.69 25.53 9.00
C LYS A 203 8.84 26.42 8.52
N SER A 204 9.36 26.17 7.32
CA SER A 204 10.63 26.71 6.84
C SER A 204 10.49 27.66 5.63
N SER A 205 9.32 27.78 4.99
CA SER A 205 9.10 28.66 3.82
C SER A 205 7.62 29.00 3.56
N ASP A 206 7.35 30.15 2.94
CA ASP A 206 6.01 30.64 2.55
C ASP A 206 5.48 30.05 1.22
N ALA A 207 6.33 29.36 0.45
CA ALA A 207 5.94 28.72 -0.82
C ALA A 207 6.33 27.23 -0.79
N VAL A 208 5.45 26.39 -0.26
CA VAL A 208 5.69 24.95 -0.09
C VAL A 208 4.83 24.16 -1.06
N SER A 209 5.47 23.25 -1.80
CA SER A 209 4.75 22.27 -2.61
C SER A 209 3.98 21.34 -1.68
N SER A 210 2.71 21.12 -1.98
CA SER A 210 1.87 20.11 -1.33
C SER A 210 2.19 18.69 -1.80
N ASP A 211 3.07 18.52 -2.81
CA ASP A 211 3.52 17.22 -3.31
C ASP A 211 4.82 16.79 -2.60
N PRO A 212 4.80 15.71 -1.79
CA PRO A 212 5.98 15.23 -1.06
C PRO A 212 7.07 14.70 -1.99
N PHE A 213 6.74 14.19 -3.17
CA PHE A 213 7.73 13.72 -4.14
C PHE A 213 8.51 14.87 -4.75
N GLN A 214 7.86 16.00 -5.01
CA GLN A 214 8.56 17.22 -5.42
C GLN A 214 9.47 17.77 -4.31
N LEU A 215 9.12 17.56 -3.03
CA LEU A 215 9.99 17.95 -1.92
C LEU A 215 11.22 17.06 -1.85
N LEU A 216 11.07 15.74 -2.05
CA LEU A 216 12.17 14.78 -2.13
C LEU A 216 13.12 15.15 -3.27
N GLN A 217 12.62 15.36 -4.49
CA GLN A 217 13.43 15.69 -5.67
C GLN A 217 14.19 17.03 -5.59
N ARG A 218 13.90 17.88 -4.60
CA ARG A 218 14.63 19.14 -4.35
C ARG A 218 15.81 18.96 -3.41
N MET A 219 15.91 17.81 -2.75
CA MET A 219 17.04 17.49 -1.89
C MET A 219 18.27 17.16 -2.73
N GLU A 220 19.45 17.17 -2.10
CA GLU A 220 20.63 16.58 -2.73
C GLU A 220 20.47 15.05 -2.80
N ASP A 221 21.03 14.41 -3.83
CA ASP A 221 20.80 12.98 -4.12
C ASP A 221 20.99 12.04 -2.90
N ASP A 222 22.00 12.32 -2.05
CA ASP A 222 22.28 11.52 -0.85
C ASP A 222 21.26 11.77 0.27
N ASP A 223 20.80 13.01 0.42
CA ASP A 223 19.76 13.39 1.38
C ASP A 223 18.40 12.82 0.95
N GLU A 224 18.09 12.86 -0.35
CA GLU A 224 16.88 12.25 -0.93
C GLU A 224 16.86 10.75 -0.63
N ARG A 225 17.94 10.04 -0.97
CA ARG A 225 18.08 8.59 -0.72
C ARG A 225 17.88 8.26 0.76
N THR A 226 18.57 9.00 1.63
CA THR A 226 18.48 8.81 3.09
C THR A 226 17.06 9.04 3.59
N LYS A 227 16.41 10.12 3.12
CA LYS A 227 15.03 10.46 3.54
C LYS A 227 14.02 9.42 3.07
N VAL A 228 14.14 8.95 1.83
CA VAL A 228 13.29 7.86 1.30
C VAL A 228 13.47 6.60 2.14
N HIS A 229 14.70 6.19 2.44
CA HIS A 229 14.98 5.02 3.27
C HIS A 229 14.32 5.15 4.65
N GLN A 230 14.48 6.30 5.32
CA GLN A 230 13.85 6.57 6.62
C GLN A 230 12.33 6.45 6.59
N ILE A 231 11.67 6.92 5.52
CA ILE A 231 10.21 6.84 5.37
C ILE A 231 9.76 5.37 5.24
N VAL A 232 10.49 4.57 4.45
CA VAL A 232 10.15 3.16 4.24
C VAL A 232 10.50 2.31 5.48
N GLU A 233 11.62 2.61 6.15
CA GLU A 233 12.02 1.99 7.41
C GLU A 233 10.99 2.25 8.51
N PHE A 234 10.52 3.49 8.63
CA PHE A 234 9.43 3.84 9.55
C PHE A 234 8.17 3.04 9.25
N ALA A 235 7.77 2.94 7.97
CA ALA A 235 6.63 2.14 7.54
C ALA A 235 6.78 0.65 7.91
N ALA A 236 7.96 0.08 7.68
CA ALA A 236 8.29 -1.29 8.06
C ALA A 236 8.19 -1.50 9.59
N ALA A 237 8.69 -0.55 10.39
CA ALA A 237 8.59 -0.60 11.84
C ALA A 237 7.15 -0.51 12.33
N VAL A 238 6.30 0.33 11.71
CA VAL A 238 4.86 0.39 12.04
C VAL A 238 4.20 -0.97 11.76
N GLY A 239 4.50 -1.59 10.61
CA GLY A 239 4.02 -2.92 10.26
C GLY A 239 4.49 -4.01 11.24
N ALA A 240 5.77 -4.00 11.61
CA ALA A 240 6.35 -4.95 12.55
C ALA A 240 5.74 -4.82 13.95
N LEU A 241 5.66 -3.60 14.49
CA LEU A 241 5.06 -3.35 15.81
C LEU A 241 3.57 -3.72 15.87
N THR A 242 2.83 -3.51 14.77
CA THR A 242 1.44 -3.96 14.67
C THR A 242 1.33 -5.47 14.82
N CYS A 243 2.35 -6.23 14.41
CA CYS A 243 2.34 -7.69 14.57
C CYS A 243 2.44 -8.18 16.02
N THR A 244 2.77 -7.30 16.98
CA THR A 244 3.06 -7.68 18.37
C THR A 244 1.82 -7.78 19.26
N LYS A 245 0.66 -7.29 18.79
CA LYS A 245 -0.61 -7.26 19.53
C LYS A 245 -1.73 -7.89 18.68
N GLU A 246 -2.82 -8.32 19.31
CA GLU A 246 -4.00 -8.82 18.60
C GLU A 246 -4.81 -7.69 17.96
N GLY A 247 -5.37 -7.97 16.77
CA GLY A 247 -6.33 -7.11 16.08
C GLY A 247 -5.71 -6.04 15.17
N ALA A 248 -6.19 -5.96 13.93
CA ALA A 248 -5.63 -5.11 12.88
C ALA A 248 -5.57 -3.60 13.18
N ILE A 249 -6.56 -3.06 13.90
CA ILE A 249 -6.69 -1.62 14.17
C ILE A 249 -6.13 -1.30 15.57
N ALA A 250 -6.52 -2.07 16.58
CA ALA A 250 -6.12 -1.82 17.96
C ALA A 250 -4.62 -2.04 18.22
N ALA A 251 -3.95 -2.82 17.36
CA ALA A 251 -2.52 -3.10 17.46
C ALA A 251 -1.61 -2.01 16.90
N GLN A 252 -2.14 -1.04 16.13
CA GLN A 252 -1.31 -0.01 15.51
C GLN A 252 -0.54 0.81 16.56
N PRO A 253 0.77 1.01 16.39
CA PRO A 253 1.58 1.76 17.33
C PRO A 253 1.33 3.27 17.21
N THR A 254 1.61 3.98 18.29
CA THR A 254 1.78 5.43 18.29
C THR A 254 3.11 5.84 17.65
N PHE A 255 3.20 7.08 17.18
CA PHE A 255 4.44 7.64 16.64
C PHE A 255 5.62 7.48 17.61
N GLN A 256 5.41 7.78 18.90
CA GLN A 256 6.44 7.66 19.93
C GLN A 256 6.91 6.22 20.16
N GLU A 257 6.00 5.24 20.06
CA GLU A 257 6.38 3.83 20.16
C GLU A 257 7.30 3.41 19.00
N VAL A 258 7.03 3.91 17.78
CA VAL A 258 7.87 3.63 16.60
C VAL A 258 9.25 4.29 16.74
N GLU A 259 9.33 5.56 17.15
CA GLU A 259 10.62 6.24 17.35
C GLU A 259 11.48 5.54 18.41
N VAL A 260 10.88 5.17 19.54
CA VAL A 260 11.58 4.42 20.60
C VAL A 260 12.06 3.07 20.08
N PHE A 261 11.24 2.40 19.27
CA PHE A 261 11.61 1.12 18.66
C PHE A 261 12.81 1.24 17.71
N LEU A 262 12.76 2.16 16.74
CA LEU A 262 13.84 2.39 15.78
C LEU A 262 15.15 2.81 16.47
N SER A 263 15.07 3.68 17.49
CA SER A 263 16.25 4.11 18.24
C SER A 263 16.96 2.97 18.98
N LYS A 264 16.22 1.92 19.38
CA LYS A 264 16.81 0.74 20.02
C LYS A 264 17.53 -0.14 19.00
N GLN A 265 16.92 -0.36 17.83
CA GLN A 265 17.51 -1.16 16.76
C GLN A 265 18.87 -0.58 16.32
N GLN A 266 18.96 0.73 16.16
CA GLN A 266 20.22 1.41 15.81
C GLN A 266 21.32 1.26 16.88
N ASN A 267 20.95 1.09 18.16
CA ASN A 267 21.91 0.89 19.25
C ASN A 267 22.36 -0.57 19.37
N ASP A 268 21.53 -1.53 18.94
CA ASP A 268 21.85 -2.96 18.97
C ASP A 268 22.76 -3.38 17.79
N GLU A 269 22.85 -2.55 16.74
CA GLU A 269 23.75 -2.74 15.58
C GLU A 269 25.18 -2.18 15.78
N LEU A 270 25.44 -1.44 16.87
CA LEU A 270 26.74 -0.79 17.20
C LEU A 270 27.56 -1.60 18.23
#